data_AF-A0A3M6GQS7-F1
#
_entry.id   AF-A0A3M6GQS7-F1
#
_cell.length_a   1.000
_cell.length_b   1.000
_cell.length_c   1.000
_cell.angle_alpha   90.00
_cell.angle_beta   90.00
_cell.angle_gamma   90.00
#
_symmetry.space_group_name_H-M   'P 1'
#
loop_
_entity.id
_entity.type
_entity.pdbx_description
1 polymer ?
#
loop_
_entity_poly.entity_id
_entity_poly.type
_entity_poly.pdbx_seq_one_letter_code
_entity_poly.pdbx_strand_id
1 'polypeptide(L)'
;MWVLCLPIFFEPQPSQKARPLVFIIDAAHPDMKNVLNPVQLWKRDDDRLLEMVERHYSQGHEIMVLTRSRSTKGALPTTLSGILNRAKRDKKPDNIRLMTYHGSKGLEADVVFLVGDCEQLMLSDYCNQAYVQADLSMNGEALAYDDAQGDEVMRLAYVAITRAKLYCYWFMEENAAGGNGLPKASERVDTSRMFFEDFRQ
;
A
#
# COMPACT_ATOMS: atom_id res chain seq x y z
N MET A 1 -7.60 2.04 -54.14
CA MET A 1 -8.42 2.86 -53.24
C MET A 1 -7.72 2.87 -51.89
N TRP A 2 -6.87 3.86 -51.66
CA TRP A 2 -6.08 4.04 -50.44
C TRP A 2 -6.70 5.21 -49.68
N VAL A 3 -7.19 4.97 -48.47
CA VAL A 3 -7.79 6.01 -47.61
C VAL A 3 -6.68 6.61 -46.75
N LEU A 4 -6.48 7.92 -46.89
CA LEU A 4 -5.60 8.76 -46.10
C LEU A 4 -6.07 8.81 -44.64
N CYS A 5 -5.21 8.45 -43.69
CA CYS A 5 -5.39 8.81 -42.27
C CYS A 5 -4.90 10.25 -42.06
N LEU A 6 -5.80 11.12 -41.58
CA LEU A 6 -5.49 12.45 -41.06
C LEU A 6 -4.73 12.33 -39.72
N PRO A 7 -3.81 13.25 -39.41
CA PRO A 7 -3.12 13.28 -38.12
C PRO A 7 -4.07 13.85 -37.05
N ILE A 8 -4.34 13.07 -36.01
CA ILE A 8 -5.04 13.54 -34.83
C ILE A 8 -4.06 14.39 -34.02
N PHE A 9 -4.30 15.69 -34.01
CA PHE A 9 -3.60 16.69 -33.22
C PHE A 9 -3.89 16.40 -31.72
N PHE A 10 -2.87 15.98 -30.96
CA PHE A 10 -3.00 15.76 -29.53
C PHE A 10 -2.66 17.07 -28.80
N GLU A 11 -3.70 17.76 -28.36
CA GLU A 11 -3.60 19.01 -27.60
C GLU A 11 -3.21 18.68 -26.14
N PRO A 12 -2.14 19.30 -25.57
CA PRO A 12 -1.65 18.94 -24.26
C PRO A 12 -2.60 19.45 -23.17
N GLN A 13 -3.19 18.54 -22.40
CA GLN A 13 -4.02 18.89 -21.24
C GLN A 13 -3.14 19.31 -20.05
N PRO A 14 -3.49 20.40 -19.32
CA PRO A 14 -2.63 20.97 -18.29
C PRO A 14 -2.69 20.19 -16.95
N SER A 15 -1.51 20.10 -16.32
CA SER A 15 -1.19 19.80 -14.92
C SER A 15 -2.13 18.85 -14.16
N GLN A 16 -1.74 17.57 -14.10
CA GLN A 16 -2.36 16.59 -13.23
C GLN A 16 -1.88 16.79 -11.79
N LYS A 17 -2.68 17.48 -10.97
CA LYS A 17 -2.58 17.38 -9.51
C LYS A 17 -2.67 15.90 -9.11
N ALA A 18 -1.81 15.50 -8.17
CA ALA A 18 -1.72 14.16 -7.59
C ALA A 18 -3.10 13.51 -7.45
N ARG A 19 -3.31 12.41 -8.18
CA ARG A 19 -4.59 11.71 -8.21
C ARG A 19 -4.77 10.96 -6.88
N PRO A 20 -5.86 11.19 -6.13
CA PRO A 20 -6.09 10.51 -4.86
C PRO A 20 -6.28 9.00 -5.08
N LEU A 21 -5.83 8.19 -4.11
CA LEU A 21 -5.83 6.72 -4.15
C LEU A 21 -7.20 6.11 -4.51
N VAL A 22 -8.28 6.86 -4.24
CA VAL A 22 -9.68 6.50 -4.51
C VAL A 22 -9.95 6.22 -5.98
N PHE A 23 -9.36 6.95 -6.94
CA PHE A 23 -9.58 6.67 -8.36
C PHE A 23 -8.95 5.35 -8.82
N ILE A 24 -8.00 4.80 -8.05
CA ILE A 24 -7.35 3.54 -8.37
C ILE A 24 -8.17 2.35 -7.85
N ILE A 25 -8.87 2.51 -6.72
CA ILE A 25 -9.73 1.46 -6.13
C ILE A 25 -10.94 1.19 -7.04
N ASP A 26 -11.56 2.22 -7.65
CA ASP A 26 -12.64 2.03 -8.63
C ASP A 26 -12.17 1.38 -9.95
N ALA A 27 -10.89 1.52 -10.30
CA ALA A 27 -10.30 0.96 -11.52
C ALA A 27 -9.74 -0.47 -11.32
N ALA A 28 -9.85 -1.02 -10.10
CA ALA A 28 -9.25 -2.27 -9.69
C ALA A 28 -10.22 -3.45 -9.86
N HIS A 29 -9.97 -4.28 -10.87
CA HIS A 29 -10.49 -5.65 -11.03
C HIS A 29 -12.04 -5.83 -11.09
N PRO A 30 -12.61 -6.39 -12.18
CA PRO A 30 -14.05 -6.70 -12.27
C PRO A 30 -14.56 -7.73 -11.24
N ASP A 31 -13.64 -8.33 -10.47
CA ASP A 31 -13.92 -9.27 -9.38
C ASP A 31 -13.82 -8.64 -7.97
N MET A 32 -13.55 -7.33 -7.84
CA MET A 32 -13.77 -6.59 -6.58
C MET A 32 -15.27 -6.35 -6.33
N LYS A 33 -16.06 -7.42 -6.41
CA LYS A 33 -17.44 -7.40 -5.96
C LYS A 33 -17.41 -7.44 -4.43
N ASN A 34 -17.57 -6.27 -3.82
CA ASN A 34 -17.86 -6.05 -2.40
C ASN A 34 -16.67 -6.04 -1.44
N VAL A 35 -15.77 -5.07 -1.56
CA VAL A 35 -15.09 -4.56 -0.35
C VAL A 35 -16.15 -3.78 0.44
N LEU A 36 -16.96 -4.48 1.25
CA LEU A 36 -18.04 -3.89 2.05
C LEU A 36 -17.53 -3.06 3.24
N ASN A 37 -16.25 -3.23 3.61
CA ASN A 37 -15.67 -2.61 4.78
C ASN A 37 -14.61 -1.58 4.37
N PRO A 38 -14.71 -0.32 4.80
CA PRO A 38 -13.66 0.66 4.58
C PRO A 38 -12.34 0.19 5.18
N VAL A 39 -11.24 0.58 4.55
CA VAL A 39 -9.89 0.32 5.08
C VAL A 39 -9.74 1.11 6.37
N GLN A 40 -9.40 0.43 7.46
CA GLN A 40 -9.29 1.08 8.77
C GLN A 40 -7.84 1.47 9.06
N LEU A 41 -7.62 2.74 9.36
CA LEU A 41 -6.33 3.32 9.71
C LEU A 41 -6.17 3.34 11.23
N TRP A 42 -5.11 2.74 11.74
CA TRP A 42 -4.83 2.59 13.17
C TRP A 42 -3.41 3.10 13.50
N LYS A 43 -3.24 3.64 14.71
CA LYS A 43 -1.90 3.79 15.31
C LYS A 43 -1.32 2.41 15.60
N ARG A 44 0.01 2.29 15.56
CA ARG A 44 0.70 1.03 15.85
C ARG A 44 0.49 0.63 17.31
N ASP A 45 -0.23 -0.46 17.48
CA ASP A 45 -0.55 -1.10 18.75
C ASP A 45 -0.43 -2.61 18.54
N ASP A 46 0.62 -3.21 19.11
CA ASP A 46 0.96 -4.62 18.92
C ASP A 46 -0.05 -5.55 19.60
N ASP A 47 -0.63 -5.12 20.72
CA ASP A 47 -1.65 -5.89 21.44
C ASP A 47 -2.95 -5.94 20.64
N ARG A 48 -3.37 -4.79 20.11
CA ARG A 48 -4.53 -4.71 19.21
C ARG A 48 -4.32 -5.49 17.93
N LEU A 49 -3.14 -5.40 17.32
CA LEU A 49 -2.81 -6.20 16.15
C LEU A 49 -2.99 -7.69 16.45
N LEU A 50 -2.41 -8.17 17.56
CA LEU A 50 -2.50 -9.56 17.96
C LEU A 50 -3.96 -9.97 18.20
N GLU A 51 -4.73 -9.18 18.94
CA GLU A 51 -6.15 -9.44 19.22
C GLU A 51 -6.96 -9.61 17.93
N MET A 52 -6.77 -8.70 16.96
CA MET A 52 -7.50 -8.73 15.69
C MET A 52 -7.09 -9.93 14.83
N VAL A 53 -5.81 -10.28 14.80
CA VAL A 53 -5.31 -11.48 14.11
C VAL A 53 -5.92 -12.74 14.74
N GLU A 54 -5.94 -12.85 16.07
CA GLU A 54 -6.51 -13.99 16.77
C GLU A 54 -8.01 -14.14 16.55
N ARG A 55 -8.73 -13.01 16.55
CA ARG A 55 -10.17 -12.96 16.28
C ARG A 55 -10.48 -13.50 14.89
N HIS A 56 -9.80 -13.00 13.86
CA HIS A 56 -10.03 -13.46 12.48
C HIS A 56 -9.55 -14.89 12.25
N TYR A 57 -8.46 -15.30 12.88
CA TYR A 57 -7.98 -16.67 12.79
C TYR A 57 -9.01 -17.64 13.38
N SER A 58 -9.63 -17.27 14.50
CA SER A 58 -10.69 -18.06 15.15
C SER A 58 -11.99 -18.11 14.33
N GLN A 59 -12.22 -17.13 13.44
CA GLN A 59 -13.30 -17.14 12.45
C GLN A 59 -12.97 -18.00 11.21
N GLY A 60 -11.75 -18.54 11.10
CA GLY A 60 -11.32 -19.37 10.00
C GLY A 60 -10.84 -18.60 8.77
N HIS A 61 -10.65 -17.28 8.88
CA HIS A 61 -10.15 -16.45 7.79
C HIS A 61 -8.69 -16.77 7.45
N GLU A 62 -8.36 -16.64 6.17
CA GLU A 62 -6.98 -16.54 5.72
C GLU A 62 -6.43 -15.14 5.97
N ILE A 63 -5.28 -15.06 6.62
CA ILE A 63 -4.69 -13.82 7.10
C ILE A 63 -3.34 -13.57 6.43
N MET A 64 -3.15 -12.34 5.96
CA MET A 64 -1.88 -11.86 5.47
C MET A 64 -1.44 -10.62 6.26
N VAL A 65 -0.27 -10.69 6.89
CA VAL A 65 0.35 -9.56 7.57
C VAL A 65 1.52 -9.08 6.71
N LEU A 66 1.41 -7.84 6.27
CA LEU A 66 2.30 -7.22 5.31
C LEU A 66 3.13 -6.13 5.98
N THR A 67 4.41 -6.08 5.62
CA THR A 67 5.38 -5.09 6.13
C THR A 67 6.00 -4.30 4.99
N ARG A 68 6.39 -3.05 5.28
CA ARG A 68 7.17 -2.25 4.33
C ARG A 68 8.51 -2.89 3.99
N SER A 69 9.29 -3.23 5.00
CA SER A 69 10.67 -3.68 4.84
C SER A 69 10.93 -4.99 5.57
N ARG A 70 12.01 -5.67 5.16
CA ARG A 70 12.52 -6.85 5.89
C ARG A 70 13.01 -6.50 7.29
N SER A 71 13.39 -5.25 7.57
CA SER A 71 13.80 -4.82 8.92
C SER A 71 12.61 -4.74 9.87
N THR A 72 11.47 -4.16 9.44
CA THR A 72 10.21 -4.15 10.21
C THR A 72 9.62 -5.55 10.38
N LYS A 73 9.93 -6.47 9.45
CA LYS A 73 9.57 -7.90 9.56
C LYS A 73 10.23 -8.60 10.76
N GLY A 74 11.26 -8.04 11.39
CA GLY A 74 11.97 -8.68 12.49
C GLY A 74 11.18 -8.81 13.79
N ALA A 75 10.34 -7.83 14.12
CA ALA A 75 9.60 -7.80 15.40
C ALA A 75 8.28 -8.58 15.37
N LEU A 76 7.58 -8.58 14.23
CA LEU A 76 6.27 -9.21 14.08
C LEU A 76 6.21 -10.72 14.38
N PRO A 77 7.19 -11.55 13.97
CA PRO A 77 7.19 -12.97 14.30
C PRO A 77 7.20 -13.22 15.81
N THR A 78 7.82 -12.34 16.59
CA THR A 78 7.83 -12.41 18.05
C THR A 78 6.44 -12.09 18.61
N THR A 79 5.88 -10.95 18.21
CA THR A 79 4.53 -10.50 18.63
C THR A 79 3.46 -11.55 18.29
N LEU A 80 3.54 -12.16 17.10
CA LEU A 80 2.55 -13.14 16.61
C LEU A 80 2.94 -14.61 16.88
N SER A 81 4.00 -14.86 17.65
CA SER A 81 4.53 -16.22 17.85
C SER A 81 3.50 -17.20 18.40
N GLY A 82 2.65 -16.75 19.34
CA GLY A 82 1.57 -17.56 19.92
C GLY A 82 0.59 -18.07 18.88
N ILE A 83 0.06 -17.17 18.05
CA ILE A 83 -0.93 -17.49 17.03
C ILE A 83 -0.32 -18.26 15.85
N LEU A 84 0.93 -17.97 15.46
CA LEU A 84 1.66 -18.75 14.45
C LEU A 84 1.88 -20.20 14.91
N ASN A 85 2.21 -20.40 16.19
CA ASN A 85 2.36 -21.74 16.75
C ASN A 85 1.02 -22.47 16.85
N ARG A 86 -0.08 -21.76 17.14
CA ARG A 86 -1.44 -22.32 17.07
C ARG A 86 -1.77 -22.77 15.64
N ALA A 87 -1.51 -21.94 14.63
CA ALA A 87 -1.72 -22.29 13.22
C ALA A 87 -0.97 -23.56 12.80
N LYS A 88 0.26 -23.74 13.28
CA LYS A 88 1.03 -24.98 13.06
C LYS A 88 0.38 -26.20 13.73
N ARG A 89 -0.06 -26.08 15.00
CA ARG A 89 -0.73 -27.17 15.73
C ARG A 89 -2.05 -27.58 15.06
N ASP A 90 -2.78 -26.61 14.53
CA ASP A 90 -4.03 -26.80 13.81
C ASP A 90 -3.81 -27.36 12.39
N LYS A 91 -2.56 -27.64 11.99
CA LYS A 91 -2.14 -28.09 10.65
C LYS A 91 -2.55 -27.12 9.52
N LYS A 92 -2.60 -25.82 9.85
CA LYS A 92 -2.93 -24.72 8.93
C LYS A 92 -1.88 -23.60 8.97
N PRO A 93 -0.57 -23.90 8.81
CA PRO A 93 0.48 -22.88 8.91
C PRO A 93 0.32 -21.77 7.86
N ASP A 94 -0.25 -22.09 6.69
CA ASP A 94 -0.40 -21.16 5.57
C ASP A 94 -1.59 -20.20 5.72
N ASN A 95 -2.45 -20.42 6.73
CA ASN A 95 -3.56 -19.52 7.05
C ASN A 95 -3.08 -18.18 7.63
N ILE A 96 -1.82 -18.08 8.07
CA ILE A 96 -1.22 -16.82 8.53
C ILE A 96 0.12 -16.63 7.82
N ARG A 97 0.17 -15.68 6.88
CA ARG A 97 1.36 -15.42 6.08
C ARG A 97 1.98 -14.07 6.43
N LEU A 98 3.28 -14.09 6.77
CA LEU A 98 4.06 -12.88 7.04
C LEU A 98 5.00 -12.55 5.87
N MET A 99 4.77 -11.43 5.20
CA MET A 99 5.59 -11.01 4.05
C MET A 99 5.72 -9.50 3.91
N THR A 100 6.44 -9.05 2.88
CA THR A 100 6.54 -7.63 2.55
C THR A 100 5.47 -7.23 1.55
N TYR A 101 5.17 -5.93 1.40
CA TYR A 101 4.26 -5.42 0.37
C TYR A 101 4.61 -5.96 -1.02
N HIS A 102 5.88 -5.92 -1.40
CA HIS A 102 6.37 -6.46 -2.67
C HIS A 102 6.11 -7.97 -2.82
N GLY A 103 6.33 -8.75 -1.76
CA GLY A 103 6.15 -10.20 -1.78
C GLY A 103 4.69 -10.63 -1.91
N SER A 104 3.75 -9.74 -1.64
CA SER A 104 2.31 -10.01 -1.72
C SER A 104 1.72 -9.91 -3.12
N LYS A 105 2.49 -9.44 -4.11
CA LYS A 105 1.99 -9.21 -5.48
C LYS A 105 1.40 -10.49 -6.07
N GLY A 106 0.14 -10.43 -6.49
CA GLY A 106 -0.59 -11.56 -7.07
C GLY A 106 -1.13 -12.57 -6.05
N LEU A 107 -0.96 -12.31 -4.75
CA LEU A 107 -1.54 -13.10 -3.67
C LEU A 107 -2.74 -12.36 -3.08
N GLU A 108 -3.64 -13.08 -2.43
CA GLU A 108 -4.78 -12.50 -1.71
C GLU A 108 -5.02 -13.27 -0.41
N ALA A 109 -5.78 -12.65 0.50
CA ALA A 109 -6.23 -13.22 1.76
C ALA A 109 -7.59 -12.62 2.14
N ASP A 110 -8.34 -13.30 3.00
CA ASP A 110 -9.60 -12.78 3.52
C ASP A 110 -9.38 -11.48 4.30
N VAL A 111 -8.30 -11.46 5.10
CA VAL A 111 -7.93 -10.32 5.94
C VAL A 111 -6.48 -9.92 5.71
N VAL A 112 -6.24 -8.62 5.51
CA VAL A 112 -4.89 -8.05 5.37
C VAL A 112 -4.61 -7.05 6.48
N PHE A 113 -3.44 -7.20 7.10
CA PHE A 113 -2.87 -6.24 8.05
C PHE A 113 -1.65 -5.59 7.43
N LEU A 114 -1.72 -4.30 7.13
CA LEU A 114 -0.58 -3.49 6.69
C LEU A 114 0.11 -2.93 7.94
N VAL A 115 1.40 -3.21 8.10
CA VAL A 115 2.21 -2.78 9.24
C VAL A 115 3.34 -1.89 8.75
N GLY A 116 3.28 -0.64 9.20
CA GLY A 116 4.14 0.46 8.75
C GLY A 116 3.56 1.18 7.53
N ASP A 117 3.94 2.44 7.36
CA ASP A 117 3.53 3.24 6.21
C ASP A 117 4.40 2.94 4.98
N CYS A 118 3.89 3.21 3.78
CA CYS A 118 4.71 3.30 2.58
C CYS A 118 5.30 4.71 2.54
N GLU A 119 6.62 4.83 2.57
CA GLU A 119 7.31 6.13 2.58
C GLU A 119 8.38 6.12 1.49
N GLN A 120 8.60 7.28 0.89
CA GLN A 120 9.72 7.48 -0.03
C GLN A 120 11.04 7.28 0.72
N LEU A 121 11.94 6.50 0.13
CA LEU A 121 13.17 6.07 0.83
C LEU A 121 14.25 7.15 0.80
N MET A 122 14.35 7.89 -0.30
CA MET A 122 15.38 8.91 -0.49
C MET A 122 14.98 9.91 -1.57
N LEU A 123 15.55 11.11 -1.46
CA LEU A 123 15.67 12.07 -2.55
C LEU A 123 17.06 11.93 -3.17
N SER A 124 17.19 12.16 -4.48
CA SER A 124 18.48 11.99 -5.15
C SER A 124 18.67 12.94 -6.33
N ASP A 125 19.45 14.00 -6.11
CA ASP A 125 19.86 14.96 -7.15
C ASP A 125 20.54 14.24 -8.32
N TYR A 126 21.36 13.23 -8.04
CA TYR A 126 22.03 12.44 -9.07
C TYR A 126 21.01 11.66 -9.92
N CYS A 127 20.02 11.01 -9.31
CA CYS A 127 19.00 10.27 -10.04
C CYS A 127 18.09 11.22 -10.83
N ASN A 128 17.77 12.40 -10.28
CA ASN A 128 17.03 13.44 -10.99
C ASN A 128 17.80 13.93 -12.23
N GLN A 129 19.11 14.18 -12.12
CA GLN A 129 19.93 14.54 -13.29
C GLN A 129 19.99 13.42 -14.33
N ALA A 130 20.08 12.15 -13.89
CA ALA A 130 20.03 11.01 -14.81
C ALA A 130 18.68 10.93 -15.54
N TYR A 131 17.56 11.23 -14.86
CA TYR A 131 16.23 11.31 -15.48
C TYR A 131 16.16 12.40 -16.55
N VAL A 132 16.71 13.58 -16.28
CA VAL A 132 16.79 14.68 -17.26
C VAL A 132 17.64 14.27 -18.46
N GLN A 133 18.82 13.70 -18.24
CA GLN A 133 19.71 13.26 -19.34
C GLN A 133 19.13 12.12 -20.19
N ALA A 134 18.25 11.30 -19.60
CA ALA A 134 17.57 10.21 -20.29
C ALA A 134 16.24 10.63 -20.93
N ASP A 135 15.88 11.92 -20.91
CA ASP A 135 14.58 12.45 -21.36
C ASP A 135 13.37 11.75 -20.69
N LEU A 136 13.54 11.30 -19.43
CA LEU A 136 12.50 10.65 -18.62
C LEU A 136 11.69 11.65 -17.77
N SER A 137 12.03 12.94 -17.83
CA SER A 137 11.24 13.98 -17.17
C SER A 137 9.92 14.21 -17.91
N MET A 138 8.79 14.01 -17.24
CA MET A 138 7.52 14.50 -17.77
C MET A 138 7.49 16.02 -17.62
N ASN A 139 7.15 16.72 -18.70
CA ASN A 139 6.99 18.18 -18.72
C ASN A 139 8.24 19.01 -18.32
N GLY A 140 9.44 18.43 -18.36
CA GLY A 140 10.68 19.14 -18.01
C GLY A 140 10.86 19.38 -16.51
N GLU A 141 10.21 18.59 -15.66
CA GLU A 141 10.32 18.68 -14.21
C GLU A 141 11.73 18.28 -13.72
N ALA A 142 12.35 19.15 -12.92
CA ALA A 142 13.70 18.95 -12.40
C ALA A 142 13.81 17.83 -11.36
N LEU A 143 12.68 17.40 -10.77
CA LEU A 143 12.60 16.40 -9.70
C LEU A 143 11.84 15.13 -10.13
N ALA A 144 11.87 14.83 -11.44
CA ALA A 144 11.07 13.76 -12.02
C ALA A 144 11.33 12.36 -11.43
N TYR A 145 12.54 12.08 -10.92
CA TYR A 145 12.80 10.82 -10.22
C TYR A 145 12.11 10.78 -8.86
N ASP A 146 12.17 11.88 -8.10
CA ASP A 146 11.56 11.95 -6.77
C ASP A 146 10.03 11.89 -6.87
N ASP A 147 9.43 12.52 -7.89
CA ASP A 147 8.00 12.43 -8.18
C ASP A 147 7.59 11.00 -8.54
N ALA A 148 8.36 10.33 -9.42
CA ALA A 148 8.14 8.92 -9.77
C ALA A 148 8.29 7.98 -8.56
N GLN A 149 9.24 8.26 -7.65
CA GLN A 149 9.37 7.56 -6.36
C GLN A 149 8.10 7.74 -5.50
N GLY A 150 7.58 8.96 -5.41
CA GLY A 150 6.35 9.26 -4.67
C GLY A 150 5.12 8.54 -5.24
N ASP A 151 5.02 8.44 -6.57
CA ASP A 151 3.95 7.69 -7.22
C ASP A 151 4.07 6.19 -6.99
N GLU A 152 5.29 5.65 -6.98
CA GLU A 152 5.55 4.25 -6.66
C GLU A 152 5.14 3.90 -5.22
N VAL A 153 5.37 4.81 -4.27
CA VAL A 153 4.92 4.67 -2.88
C VAL A 153 3.40 4.51 -2.80
N MET A 154 2.66 5.32 -3.55
CA MET A 154 1.20 5.24 -3.64
C MET A 154 0.74 3.95 -4.30
N ARG A 155 1.40 3.55 -5.39
CA ARG A 155 1.12 2.29 -6.09
C ARG A 155 1.33 1.09 -5.18
N LEU A 156 2.37 1.10 -4.34
CA LEU A 156 2.67 0.02 -3.41
C LEU A 156 1.60 -0.11 -2.32
N ALA A 157 1.15 1.02 -1.75
CA ALA A 157 0.05 1.03 -0.78
C ALA A 157 -1.24 0.46 -1.40
N TYR A 158 -1.59 0.90 -2.62
CA TYR A 158 -2.73 0.37 -3.35
C TYR A 158 -2.61 -1.14 -3.63
N VAL A 159 -1.44 -1.63 -4.06
CA VAL A 159 -1.22 -3.07 -4.26
C VAL A 159 -1.45 -3.83 -2.95
N ALA A 160 -0.97 -3.31 -1.82
CA ALA A 160 -1.11 -3.96 -0.53
C ALA A 160 -2.58 -3.98 -0.04
N ILE A 161 -3.32 -2.87 -0.20
CA ILE A 161 -4.75 -2.77 0.14
C ILE A 161 -5.58 -3.77 -0.67
N THR A 162 -5.33 -3.86 -1.98
CA THR A 162 -6.09 -4.76 -2.88
C THR A 162 -5.78 -6.24 -2.68
N ARG A 163 -4.92 -6.63 -1.74
CA ARG A 163 -4.74 -8.05 -1.38
C ARG A 163 -5.88 -8.55 -0.47
N ALA A 164 -6.65 -7.64 0.12
CA ALA A 164 -7.74 -7.96 1.04
C ALA A 164 -9.03 -8.29 0.29
N LYS A 165 -9.65 -9.42 0.61
CA LYS A 165 -10.98 -9.77 0.09
C LYS A 165 -12.11 -9.22 0.96
N LEU A 166 -11.96 -9.22 2.29
CA LEU A 166 -13.02 -8.86 3.24
C LEU A 166 -12.67 -7.67 4.14
N TYR A 167 -11.47 -7.68 4.73
CA TYR A 167 -11.04 -6.67 5.71
C TYR A 167 -9.59 -6.23 5.46
N CYS A 168 -9.36 -4.93 5.54
CA CYS A 168 -8.02 -4.35 5.47
C CYS A 168 -7.81 -3.39 6.64
N TYR A 169 -6.75 -3.65 7.42
CA TYR A 169 -6.34 -2.84 8.55
C TYR A 169 -4.94 -2.29 8.31
N TRP A 170 -4.74 -1.00 8.54
CA TRP A 170 -3.45 -0.35 8.33
C TRP A 170 -2.93 0.26 9.64
N PHE A 171 -1.95 -0.41 10.23
CA PHE A 171 -1.24 0.01 11.44
C PHE A 171 -0.02 0.84 11.08
N MET A 172 -0.05 2.12 11.41
CA MET A 172 1.04 3.07 11.14
C MET A 172 1.85 3.35 12.41
N GLU A 173 3.16 3.33 12.28
CA GLU A 173 4.05 3.80 13.34
C GLU A 173 3.80 5.30 13.60
N GLU A 174 3.92 5.72 14.86
CA GLU A 174 3.97 7.15 15.13
C GLU A 174 5.14 7.75 14.35
N ASN A 175 4.96 8.96 13.82
CA ASN A 175 6.02 9.68 13.15
C ASN A 175 7.23 9.72 14.08
N ALA A 176 8.24 8.88 13.82
CA ALA A 176 9.49 8.96 14.53
C ALA A 176 9.95 10.40 14.40
N ALA A 177 10.17 11.08 15.53
CA ALA A 177 10.74 12.42 15.56
C ALA A 177 12.15 12.33 14.95
N GLY A 178 12.25 12.51 13.63
CA GLY A 178 13.44 12.18 12.84
C GLY A 178 13.18 11.50 11.49
N GLY A 179 11.93 11.17 11.14
CA GLY A 179 11.59 10.82 9.75
C GLY A 179 11.95 11.99 8.83
N ASN A 180 12.54 11.70 7.66
CA ASN A 180 13.09 12.70 6.72
C ASN A 180 12.06 13.69 6.13
N GLY A 181 10.82 13.76 6.66
CA GLY A 181 9.73 14.58 6.14
C GLY A 181 9.28 14.15 4.74
N LEU A 182 9.65 12.93 4.32
CA LEU A 182 9.37 12.44 2.99
C LEU A 182 7.91 11.99 2.87
N PRO A 183 7.30 12.16 1.68
CA PRO A 183 5.89 11.84 1.48
C PRO A 183 5.55 10.43 1.91
N LYS A 184 4.46 10.29 2.68
CA LYS A 184 3.90 9.00 3.06
C LYS A 184 2.61 8.73 2.31
N ALA A 185 2.32 7.45 2.10
CA ALA A 185 1.08 7.07 1.44
C ALA A 185 -0.14 7.43 2.29
N SER A 186 -0.07 7.24 3.61
CA SER A 186 -1.19 7.56 4.50
C SER A 186 -1.53 9.05 4.58
N GLU A 187 -0.57 9.94 4.34
CA GLU A 187 -0.79 11.40 4.31
C GLU A 187 -1.62 11.84 3.09
N ARG A 188 -1.62 11.02 2.03
CA ARG A 188 -2.40 11.25 0.81
C ARG A 188 -3.75 10.52 0.83
N VAL A 189 -4.09 9.84 1.93
CA VAL A 189 -5.41 9.21 2.12
C VAL A 189 -6.42 10.27 2.54
N ASP A 190 -7.43 10.47 1.70
CA ASP A 190 -8.56 11.34 2.00
C ASP A 190 -9.58 10.59 2.87
N THR A 191 -9.55 10.84 4.18
CA THR A 191 -10.41 10.19 5.19
C THR A 191 -11.84 10.73 5.20
N SER A 192 -12.15 11.76 4.41
CA SER A 192 -13.52 12.24 4.22
C SER A 192 -14.37 11.33 3.30
N ARG A 193 -13.74 10.30 2.70
CA ARG A 193 -14.35 9.42 1.71
C ARG A 193 -14.71 8.06 2.28
N MET A 194 -15.79 7.46 1.76
CA MET A 194 -16.39 6.21 2.25
C MET A 194 -15.50 4.96 2.24
N PHE A 195 -14.31 5.02 1.67
CA PHE A 195 -13.41 3.87 1.51
C PHE A 195 -12.39 3.74 2.64
N PHE A 196 -12.29 4.74 3.53
CA PHE A 196 -11.34 4.78 4.63
C PHE A 196 -12.00 5.22 5.92
N GLU A 197 -11.66 4.57 7.03
CA GLU A 197 -12.03 4.99 8.39
C GLU A 197 -10.76 5.25 9.21
N ASP A 198 -10.69 6.42 9.85
CA ASP A 198 -9.50 6.84 10.59
C ASP A 198 -9.69 6.72 12.11
N PHE A 199 -8.96 5.78 12.71
CA PHE A 199 -8.92 5.52 14.15
C PHE A 199 -7.57 5.93 14.78
N ARG A 200 -6.80 6.80 14.11
CA ARG A 200 -5.50 7.29 14.63
C ARG A 200 -5.62 8.40 15.67
N GLN A 201 -6.82 8.84 16.04
CA GLN A 201 -7.02 9.91 17.04
C GLN A 201 -6.54 9.47 18.42
#